data_AF-W5Y2U9-F1
#
_entry.id   AF-W5Y2U9-F1
#
_cell.length_a   1.000
_cell.length_b   1.000
_cell.length_c   1.000
_cell.angle_alpha   90.00
_cell.angle_beta   90.00
_cell.angle_gamma   90.00
#
_symmetry.space_group_name_H-M   'P 1'
#
loop_
_entity.id
_entity.type
_entity.pdbx_description
1 polymer ?
#
loop_
_entity_poly.entity_id
_entity_poly.type
_entity_poly.pdbx_seq_one_letter_code
_entity_poly.pdbx_strand_id
1 'polypeptide(L)'
;MQTMTFGQMPGMPAEMADNVMHAELRKDGKKLLFASDVSDEYPIDGNGGTPLSLTGDMSTEEEIRGYWDALAEGATITQQLEAAPWGAVFGALIDRFGTHWMFNIGG
;
A
#
# COMPACT_ATOMS: atom_id res chain seq x y z
N MET A 1 1.69 5.49 -12.10
CA MET A 1 2.53 4.41 -11.54
C MET A 1 3.65 4.14 -12.52
N GLN A 2 4.92 4.10 -12.07
CA GLN A 2 6.02 3.60 -12.89
C GLN A 2 6.46 2.25 -12.32
N THR A 3 6.78 1.31 -13.21
CA THR A 3 7.28 -0.01 -12.84
C THR A 3 8.50 -0.37 -13.69
N MET A 4 9.42 -1.09 -13.09
CA MET A 4 10.57 -1.71 -13.73
C MET A 4 10.67 -3.15 -13.25
N THR A 5 10.80 -4.08 -14.18
CA THR A 5 10.97 -5.52 -13.93
C THR A 5 12.45 -5.90 -13.83
N PHE A 6 12.74 -7.08 -13.28
CA PHE A 6 14.12 -7.57 -13.25
C PHE A 6 14.69 -7.84 -14.65
N GLY A 7 13.87 -8.27 -15.61
CA GLY A 7 14.31 -8.53 -17.00
C GLY A 7 14.78 -7.28 -17.75
N GLN A 8 14.42 -6.08 -17.28
CA GLN A 8 14.89 -4.82 -17.82
C GLN A 8 16.28 -4.41 -17.29
N MET A 9 16.85 -5.14 -16.31
CA MET A 9 18.19 -4.91 -15.77
C MET A 9 19.18 -5.98 -16.29
N PRO A 10 20.29 -5.57 -16.94
CA PRO A 10 21.31 -6.52 -17.38
C PRO A 10 21.90 -7.35 -16.22
N GLY A 11 22.03 -8.65 -16.42
CA GLY A 11 22.66 -9.56 -15.46
C GLY A 11 21.74 -10.13 -14.38
N MET A 12 20.42 -9.90 -14.47
CA MET A 12 19.45 -10.54 -13.57
C MET A 12 19.10 -11.98 -14.00
N PRO A 13 18.73 -12.86 -13.05
CA PRO A 13 18.24 -14.20 -13.35
C PRO A 13 17.00 -14.19 -14.24
N ALA A 14 16.93 -15.12 -15.21
CA ALA A 14 15.83 -15.19 -16.16
C ALA A 14 14.51 -15.60 -15.48
N GLU A 15 14.60 -16.35 -14.40
CA GLU A 15 13.47 -16.86 -13.62
C GLU A 15 12.68 -15.74 -12.94
N MET A 16 13.30 -14.58 -12.73
CA MET A 16 12.67 -13.40 -12.13
C MET A 16 12.31 -12.34 -13.16
N ALA A 17 12.52 -12.60 -14.46
CA ALA A 17 12.45 -11.57 -15.49
C ALA A 17 11.14 -10.77 -15.47
N ASP A 18 10.03 -11.44 -15.16
CA ASP A 18 8.68 -10.85 -15.11
C ASP A 18 8.32 -10.22 -13.75
N ASN A 19 9.11 -10.48 -12.70
CA ASN A 19 8.89 -9.91 -11.38
C ASN A 19 9.19 -8.40 -11.38
N VAL A 20 8.48 -7.66 -10.52
CA VAL A 20 8.68 -6.23 -10.34
C VAL A 20 9.91 -5.99 -9.45
N MET A 21 10.94 -5.35 -10.00
CA MET A 21 12.11 -4.88 -9.25
C MET A 21 11.85 -3.56 -8.55
N HIS A 22 11.12 -2.65 -9.21
CA HIS A 22 10.84 -1.33 -8.69
C HIS A 22 9.49 -0.82 -9.19
N ALA A 23 8.50 -0.75 -8.31
CA ALA A 23 7.29 0.02 -8.49
C ALA A 23 7.36 1.31 -7.67
N GLU A 24 6.92 2.42 -8.27
CA GLU A 24 6.74 3.68 -7.55
C GLU A 24 5.32 4.24 -7.72
N LEU A 25 4.68 4.48 -6.58
CA LEU A 25 3.47 5.29 -6.47
C LEU A 25 3.88 6.75 -6.24
N ARG A 26 3.24 7.65 -6.97
CA ARG A 26 3.48 9.09 -6.89
C ARG A 26 2.19 9.85 -6.60
N LYS A 27 2.29 10.91 -5.80
CA LYS A 27 1.25 11.94 -5.61
C LYS A 27 1.83 13.29 -5.98
N ASP A 28 1.16 14.05 -6.84
CA ASP A 28 1.60 15.36 -7.34
C ASP A 28 3.04 15.37 -7.89
N GLY A 29 3.40 14.32 -8.63
CA GLY A 29 4.73 14.13 -9.21
C GLY A 29 5.81 13.71 -8.21
N LYS A 30 5.53 13.73 -6.90
CA LYS A 30 6.44 13.32 -5.83
C LYS A 30 6.31 11.82 -5.56
N LYS A 31 7.44 11.17 -5.28
CA LYS A 31 7.48 9.74 -4.90
C LYS A 31 6.92 9.56 -3.50
N LEU A 32 6.02 8.60 -3.34
CA LEU A 32 5.27 8.38 -2.10
C LEU A 32 5.54 7.00 -1.50
N LEU A 33 5.37 5.96 -2.31
CA LEU A 33 5.52 4.57 -1.89
C LEU A 33 6.27 3.79 -2.96
N PHE A 34 7.07 2.82 -2.51
CA PHE A 34 7.77 1.89 -3.38
C PHE A 34 7.39 0.47 -3.01
N ALA A 35 7.39 -0.41 -4.00
CA ALA A 35 7.18 -1.83 -3.84
C ALA A 35 8.05 -2.62 -4.82
N SER A 36 8.33 -3.87 -4.47
CA SER A 36 9.02 -4.84 -5.33
C SER A 36 8.52 -6.23 -4.97
N ASP A 37 8.56 -7.14 -5.93
CA ASP A 37 8.41 -8.56 -5.64
C ASP A 37 9.67 -9.06 -4.92
N VAL A 38 9.48 -10.01 -4.02
CA VAL A 38 10.57 -10.65 -3.29
C VAL A 38 11.08 -11.86 -4.08
N SER A 39 12.38 -12.13 -4.01
CA SER A 39 12.92 -13.37 -4.53
C SER A 39 12.80 -14.50 -3.51
N ASP A 40 12.75 -15.73 -4.00
CA ASP A 40 12.78 -16.93 -3.16
C ASP A 40 14.05 -17.05 -2.31
N GLU A 41 15.13 -16.33 -2.68
CA GLU A 41 16.39 -16.28 -1.94
C GLU A 41 16.33 -15.39 -0.70
N TYR A 42 15.45 -14.38 -0.72
CA TYR A 42 15.21 -13.46 0.40
C TYR A 42 13.71 -13.41 0.71
N PRO A 43 13.13 -14.52 1.19
CA PRO A 43 11.71 -14.55 1.51
C PRO A 43 11.43 -13.58 2.66
N ILE A 44 10.36 -12.80 2.50
CA ILE A 44 9.79 -12.03 3.60
C ILE A 44 8.67 -12.87 4.20
N ASP A 45 8.78 -13.20 5.49
CA ASP A 45 7.73 -13.91 6.20
C ASP A 45 6.52 -12.99 6.40
N GLY A 46 5.40 -13.34 5.76
CA GLY A 46 4.17 -12.54 5.77
C GLY A 46 4.32 -11.18 5.05
N ASN A 47 3.38 -10.26 5.29
CA ASN A 47 3.35 -8.95 4.60
C ASN A 47 4.24 -7.88 5.22
N GLY A 48 5.47 -8.22 5.61
CA GLY A 48 6.49 -7.23 5.99
C GLY A 48 6.21 -6.47 7.29
N GLY A 49 5.30 -6.95 8.15
CA GLY A 49 5.07 -6.58 9.56
C GLY A 49 4.71 -5.12 9.88
N THR A 50 4.97 -4.18 8.97
CA THR A 50 4.88 -2.74 9.18
C THR A 50 3.64 -2.22 8.46
N PRO A 51 2.62 -1.73 9.18
CA PRO A 51 1.45 -1.14 8.56
C PRO A 51 1.80 0.12 7.77
N LEU A 52 1.11 0.33 6.66
CA LEU A 52 1.16 1.57 5.90
C LEU A 52 0.02 2.49 6.34
N SER A 53 0.32 3.77 6.59
CA SER A 53 -0.68 4.76 6.99
C SER A 53 -0.92 5.77 5.87
N LEU A 54 -2.19 5.97 5.52
CA LEU A 54 -2.65 7.08 4.68
C LEU A 54 -3.35 8.09 5.58
N THR A 55 -2.73 9.26 5.73
CA THR A 55 -3.22 10.34 6.58
C THR A 55 -3.49 11.58 5.75
N GLY A 56 -4.61 12.25 6.03
CA GLY A 56 -4.94 13.53 5.41
C GLY A 56 -5.87 14.36 6.29
N ASP A 57 -6.23 15.55 5.82
CA ASP A 57 -7.17 16.44 6.50
C ASP A 57 -8.59 16.30 5.92
N MET A 58 -9.54 17.07 6.46
CA MET A 58 -10.94 17.04 6.02
C MET A 58 -11.14 17.40 4.54
N SER A 59 -10.21 18.13 3.90
CA SER A 59 -10.28 18.43 2.48
C SER A 59 -9.96 17.21 1.60
N THR A 60 -9.34 16.18 2.18
CA THR A 60 -8.97 14.92 1.50
C THR A 60 -9.87 13.73 1.85
N GLU A 61 -10.95 13.95 2.60
CA GLU A 61 -11.80 12.86 3.09
C GLU A 61 -12.34 11.97 1.96
N GLU A 62 -12.90 12.58 0.91
CA GLU A 62 -13.46 11.86 -0.23
C GLU A 62 -12.40 11.02 -0.97
N GLU A 63 -11.20 11.59 -1.15
CA GLU A 63 -10.07 10.89 -1.78
C GLU A 63 -9.66 9.66 -0.95
N ILE A 64 -9.51 9.83 0.37
CA ILE A 64 -9.08 8.75 1.27
C ILE A 64 -10.15 7.67 1.39
N ARG A 65 -11.44 8.05 1.42
CA ARG A 65 -12.55 7.08 1.37
C ARG A 65 -12.57 6.29 0.07
N GLY A 66 -12.26 6.92 -1.07
CA GLY A 66 -12.10 6.21 -2.34
C GLY A 66 -10.99 5.15 -2.29
N TYR A 67 -9.86 5.44 -1.63
CA TYR A 67 -8.80 4.45 -1.43
C TYR A 67 -9.21 3.33 -0.48
N TRP A 68 -9.93 3.67 0.60
CA TRP A 68 -10.51 2.70 1.51
C TRP A 68 -11.40 1.72 0.77
N ASP A 69 -12.35 2.21 -0.04
CA ASP A 69 -13.30 1.35 -0.77
C ASP A 69 -12.57 0.41 -1.75
N ALA A 70 -11.56 0.93 -2.46
CA ALA A 70 -10.76 0.14 -3.39
C ALA A 70 -9.93 -0.94 -2.69
N LEU A 71 -9.36 -0.63 -1.51
CA LEU A 71 -8.56 -1.59 -0.74
C LEU A 71 -9.42 -2.55 0.07
N ALA A 72 -10.66 -2.18 0.41
CA ALA A 72 -11.61 -3.01 1.15
C ALA A 72 -12.12 -4.20 0.32
N GLU A 73 -12.03 -4.14 -1.01
CA GLU A 73 -12.41 -5.26 -1.89
C GLU A 73 -11.53 -6.50 -1.66
N GLY A 74 -12.10 -7.51 -1.00
CA GLY A 74 -11.38 -8.74 -0.64
C GLY A 74 -10.46 -8.59 0.59
N ALA A 75 -10.58 -7.49 1.33
CA ALA A 75 -9.83 -7.27 2.56
C ALA A 75 -10.45 -7.96 3.77
N THR A 76 -9.65 -8.09 4.82
CA THR A 76 -10.14 -8.24 6.19
C THR A 76 -10.18 -6.88 6.85
N ILE A 77 -11.38 -6.36 7.11
CA ILE A 77 -11.55 -5.11 7.87
C ILE A 77 -11.17 -5.37 9.34
N THR A 78 -10.12 -4.71 9.83
CA THR A 78 -9.65 -4.83 11.22
C THR A 78 -10.24 -3.76 12.13
N GLN A 79 -10.58 -2.60 11.58
CA GLN A 79 -11.29 -1.50 12.22
C GLN A 79 -12.10 -0.75 11.15
N GLN A 80 -13.42 -0.64 11.29
CA GLN A 80 -14.25 0.09 10.33
C GLN A 80 -13.83 1.56 10.22
N LEU A 81 -13.85 2.14 9.01
CA LEU A 81 -13.56 3.56 8.79
C LEU A 81 -14.70 4.45 9.29
N GLU A 82 -14.58 4.93 10.51
CA GLU A 82 -15.62 5.69 11.22
C GLU A 82 -15.04 6.77 12.14
N ALA A 83 -15.92 7.57 12.75
CA ALA A 83 -15.50 8.65 13.65
C ALA A 83 -14.76 8.09 14.88
N ALA A 84 -13.56 8.62 15.13
CA ALA A 84 -12.70 8.22 16.22
C ALA A 84 -12.86 9.15 17.45
N PRO A 85 -12.59 8.65 18.68
CA PRO A 85 -12.72 9.45 19.91
C PRO A 85 -11.85 10.72 19.98
N TRP A 86 -10.78 10.78 19.18
CA TRP A 86 -9.86 11.92 19.11
C TRP A 86 -10.23 12.96 18.05
N GLY A 87 -11.43 12.89 17.45
CA GLY A 87 -11.94 13.90 16.53
C GLY A 87 -11.56 13.73 15.06
N ALA A 88 -10.92 12.60 14.70
CA ALA A 88 -10.66 12.21 13.32
C ALA A 88 -11.68 11.17 12.82
N VAL A 89 -11.58 10.78 11.56
CA VAL A 89 -12.12 9.51 11.04
C VAL A 89 -10.96 8.53 10.94
N PHE A 90 -11.09 7.34 11.51
CA PHE A 90 -10.05 6.32 11.54
C PHE A 90 -10.58 4.96 11.13
N GLY A 91 -9.76 4.19 10.42
CA GLY A 91 -10.05 2.81 10.03
C GLY A 91 -8.78 2.05 9.73
N ALA A 92 -8.87 0.73 9.72
CA ALA A 92 -7.79 -0.16 9.34
C ALA A 92 -8.31 -1.43 8.67
N LEU A 93 -7.53 -1.95 7.73
CA LEU A 93 -7.82 -3.20 7.02
C LEU A 93 -6.53 -3.92 6.64
N ILE A 94 -6.63 -5.21 6.40
CA ILE A 94 -5.62 -6.02 5.73
C ILE A 94 -6.13 -6.28 4.32
N ASP A 95 -5.47 -5.73 3.29
CA ASP A 95 -5.92 -5.89 1.90
C ASP A 95 -5.80 -7.33 1.41
N ARG A 96 -6.32 -7.61 0.19
CA ARG A 96 -6.28 -8.94 -0.41
C ARG A 96 -4.87 -9.51 -0.64
N PHE A 97 -3.85 -8.66 -0.60
CA PHE A 97 -2.45 -9.04 -0.74
C PHE A 97 -1.79 -9.26 0.62
N GLY A 98 -2.50 -9.03 1.72
CA GLY A 98 -2.03 -9.18 3.11
C GLY A 98 -1.50 -7.89 3.73
N THR A 99 -1.53 -6.75 3.04
CA THR A 99 -0.90 -5.51 3.52
C THR A 99 -1.80 -4.84 4.54
N HIS A 100 -1.25 -4.52 5.71
CA HIS A 100 -1.99 -3.79 6.73
C HIS A 100 -1.99 -2.28 6.42
N TRP A 101 -3.17 -1.73 6.19
CA TRP A 101 -3.41 -0.31 5.95
C TRP A 101 -4.13 0.34 7.13
N MET A 102 -3.69 1.54 7.49
CA MET A 102 -4.36 2.44 8.43
C MET A 102 -4.75 3.73 7.71
N PHE A 103 -5.92 4.25 8.02
CA PHE A 103 -6.48 5.46 7.43
C PHE A 103 -6.82 6.44 8.55
N ASN A 104 -6.38 7.69 8.41
CA ASN A 104 -6.66 8.75 9.39
C ASN A 104 -6.99 10.05 8.66
N ILE A 105 -8.18 10.59 8.90
CA ILE A 105 -8.70 11.78 8.22
C ILE A 105 -9.09 12.83 9.27
N GLY A 106 -8.42 13.98 9.22
CA GLY A 106 -8.64 15.06 10.20
C GLY A 106 -8.04 14.76 11.58
N GLY A 107 -8.36 15.62 12.55
CA GLY A 107 -7.73 15.64 13.88
C GLY A 107 -6.82 16.85 14.08
#